data_AF-A0A352PQL8-F1
#
_entry.id   AF-A0A352PQL8-F1
#
_cell.length_a   1.000
_cell.length_b   1.000
_cell.length_c   1.000
_cell.angle_alpha   90.00
_cell.angle_beta   90.00
_cell.angle_gamma   90.00
#
_symmetry.space_group_name_H-M   'P 1'
#
loop_
_entity.id
_entity.type
_entity.pdbx_description
1 polymer ?
#
loop_
_entity_poly.entity_id
_entity_poly.type
_entity_poly.pdbx_seq_one_letter_code
_entity_poly.pdbx_strand_id
1 'polypeptide(L)'
;MIGFNDQQRGPSKASLASACAPMDPSQRLRESGHCRGLVSANGPVVGIPRGLLYFHYQPLWSTFFAQLGVTVCSSQPTERANLETAQSLTRSDLCLPVKVFLEHVDRLRHQVDWLLLPRITSVAGDAFMCPKILGLTDMVRNVFTNLPPLLDPKVNVKAPQALSMDDALISAGCHFTEDHARLNRALGAAHEAQAKYRQRLLRFPVDQALEPWDGTSRHGDSRTVASPLYRVAVIGRPYVSFDPALSHHLLELLRRHRVQVVTPENLAQEVKDRYSAKLPKKVYWQLGRDLVAAAMYYAEQPEIDGIINVASFGCGQDSFTTALVEHHVSQRAAKLMLGLVLDEHNGDAGIETRVEAFLDMLEGRKKAGRVGPRPQRKEGPSPSLPLQTTQLTAEELSADNMHLTIPHMGHLHIGFENVFRNLGVHITMPPRPNKEAIWLGARYSPECACLPFKLNLGNMIQALQQGATDIIMPGGFGPCRFGYYGAMQEQILRDLGFQFRMGSADDPDSLHDM
;
A
#
# COMPACT_ATOMS: atom_id res chain seq x y z
N MET A 1 39.16 14.09 -7.72
CA MET A 1 38.86 14.37 -9.14
C MET A 1 39.10 13.12 -9.96
N ILE A 2 38.07 12.30 -10.15
CA ILE A 2 38.06 11.21 -11.12
C ILE A 2 36.74 11.41 -11.87
N GLY A 3 36.84 11.88 -13.11
CA GLY A 3 35.69 12.21 -13.94
C GLY A 3 34.99 10.95 -14.42
N PHE A 4 33.70 10.82 -14.10
CA PHE A 4 32.82 9.88 -14.78
C PHE A 4 32.38 10.51 -16.09
N ASN A 5 32.81 9.88 -17.19
CA ASN A 5 32.52 10.29 -18.55
C ASN A 5 31.05 9.95 -18.86
N ASP A 6 30.29 10.99 -19.20
CA ASP A 6 28.86 10.99 -19.47
C ASP A 6 28.60 10.59 -20.93
N GLN A 7 28.51 9.28 -21.20
CA GLN A 7 27.98 8.76 -22.47
C GLN A 7 27.28 7.41 -22.29
N GLN A 8 26.07 7.43 -21.74
CA GLN A 8 25.03 6.46 -22.12
C GLN A 8 23.73 7.20 -22.36
N ARG A 9 23.55 7.67 -23.61
CA ARG A 9 22.27 8.14 -24.11
C ARG A 9 21.25 7.01 -23.96
N GLY A 10 20.27 7.20 -23.08
CA GLY A 10 19.08 6.36 -23.00
C GLY A 10 18.33 6.33 -24.34
N PRO A 11 17.49 5.31 -24.58
CA PRO A 11 16.85 5.13 -25.87
C PRO A 11 15.99 6.34 -26.23
N SER A 12 16.02 6.75 -27.50
CA SER A 12 15.10 7.77 -28.04
C SER A 12 13.73 7.15 -28.31
N LYS A 13 12.69 7.97 -28.55
CA LYS A 13 11.36 7.53 -29.00
C LYS A 13 11.38 6.58 -30.21
N ALA A 14 12.47 6.54 -30.98
CA ALA A 14 12.68 5.57 -32.06
C ALA A 14 12.92 4.12 -31.58
N SER A 15 13.27 3.88 -30.30
CA SER A 15 13.50 2.53 -29.78
C SER A 15 12.23 1.76 -29.43
N LEU A 16 11.06 2.41 -29.39
CA LEU A 16 9.78 1.71 -29.23
C LEU A 16 9.36 1.02 -30.53
N ALA A 17 9.87 1.48 -31.68
CA ALA A 17 9.60 0.86 -32.98
C ALA A 17 10.32 -0.47 -33.19
N SER A 18 11.46 -0.72 -32.53
CA SER A 18 12.21 -1.98 -32.67
C SER A 18 11.66 -3.15 -31.84
N ALA A 19 10.57 -2.94 -31.08
CA ALA A 19 9.90 -3.99 -30.30
C ALA A 19 8.75 -4.68 -31.06
N CYS A 20 8.47 -4.26 -32.30
CA CYS A 20 7.31 -4.69 -33.09
C CYS A 20 7.67 -5.85 -34.03
N ALA A 21 7.89 -7.05 -33.50
CA ALA A 21 7.94 -8.26 -34.32
C ALA A 21 6.86 -9.26 -33.85
N PRO A 22 5.81 -9.53 -34.65
CA PRO A 22 4.82 -10.55 -34.31
C PRO A 22 5.43 -11.96 -34.41
N MET A 23 5.06 -12.86 -33.47
CA MET A 23 5.52 -14.26 -33.44
C MET A 23 4.57 -15.23 -34.18
N ASP A 24 5.15 -16.35 -34.61
CA ASP A 24 4.53 -17.43 -35.38
C ASP A 24 3.35 -18.11 -34.63
N PRO A 25 2.15 -18.21 -35.25
CA PRO A 25 0.97 -18.89 -34.70
C PRO A 25 1.13 -20.38 -34.33
N SER A 26 2.22 -21.04 -34.69
CA SER A 26 2.43 -22.49 -34.58
C SER A 26 2.75 -23.03 -33.17
N GLN A 27 2.99 -22.18 -32.16
CA GLN A 27 3.42 -22.57 -30.80
C GLN A 27 2.29 -22.64 -29.74
N ARG A 28 1.04 -22.92 -30.12
CA ARG A 28 -0.10 -22.90 -29.19
C ARG A 28 -0.34 -24.27 -28.52
N LEU A 29 0.07 -24.43 -27.27
CA LEU A 29 -0.34 -25.55 -26.41
C LEU A 29 -1.58 -25.14 -25.60
N ARG A 30 -2.71 -25.85 -25.77
CA ARG A 30 -3.93 -25.65 -24.96
C ARG A 30 -4.30 -26.95 -24.27
N GLU A 31 -4.26 -26.96 -22.94
CA GLU A 31 -5.05 -27.90 -22.13
C GLU A 31 -6.35 -27.19 -21.72
N SER A 32 -7.48 -27.85 -21.97
CA SER A 32 -8.81 -27.25 -21.82
C SER A 32 -9.20 -27.05 -20.34
N GLY A 33 -9.60 -25.83 -19.98
CA GLY A 33 -10.57 -25.60 -18.90
C GLY A 33 -10.23 -24.42 -17.98
N HIS A 34 -11.24 -23.57 -17.74
CA HIS A 34 -11.40 -22.53 -16.69
C HIS A 34 -11.30 -21.04 -17.09
N CYS A 35 -10.79 -20.69 -18.27
CA CYS A 35 -10.83 -19.30 -18.74
C CYS A 35 -12.21 -18.91 -19.30
N ARG A 36 -13.02 -18.18 -18.52
CA ARG A 36 -14.20 -17.44 -19.02
C ARG A 36 -13.74 -16.04 -19.45
N GLY A 37 -13.69 -15.78 -20.76
CA GLY A 37 -13.26 -14.50 -21.31
C GLY A 37 -14.26 -13.92 -22.31
N LEU A 38 -14.19 -12.61 -22.52
CA LEU A 38 -14.92 -11.89 -23.58
C LEU A 38 -14.27 -12.23 -24.95
N VAL A 39 -14.83 -13.25 -25.62
CA VAL A 39 -14.73 -13.74 -27.03
C VAL A 39 -13.39 -13.59 -27.79
N SER A 40 -12.74 -14.68 -28.23
CA SER A 40 -12.91 -15.40 -29.51
C SER A 40 -12.29 -16.80 -29.42
N ALA A 41 -12.93 -17.84 -29.99
CA ALA A 41 -12.45 -19.22 -29.93
C ALA A 41 -11.04 -19.44 -30.53
N ASN A 42 -10.57 -18.55 -31.42
CA ASN A 42 -9.33 -18.70 -32.18
C ASN A 42 -8.29 -17.54 -32.01
N GLY A 43 -8.59 -16.52 -31.19
CA GLY A 43 -7.67 -15.39 -30.92
C GLY A 43 -6.61 -15.70 -29.84
N PRO A 44 -5.55 -14.87 -29.72
CA PRO A 44 -4.59 -14.97 -28.61
C PRO A 44 -5.27 -14.67 -27.27
N VAL A 45 -4.82 -15.34 -26.22
CA VAL A 45 -5.34 -15.21 -24.85
C VAL A 45 -4.30 -14.54 -23.95
N VAL A 46 -4.65 -13.39 -23.37
CA VAL A 46 -3.84 -12.71 -22.35
C VAL A 46 -4.39 -13.00 -20.96
N GLY A 47 -3.55 -13.55 -20.10
CA GLY A 47 -3.81 -13.75 -18.68
C GLY A 47 -3.57 -12.48 -17.87
N ILE A 48 -4.52 -12.13 -16.99
CA ILE A 48 -4.39 -11.06 -16.00
C ILE A 48 -4.65 -11.65 -14.60
N PRO A 49 -3.61 -11.79 -13.75
CA PRO A 49 -3.79 -12.26 -12.38
C PRO A 49 -4.72 -11.35 -11.57
N ARG A 50 -5.71 -11.92 -10.88
CA ARG A 50 -6.70 -11.22 -10.03
C ARG A 50 -6.11 -10.77 -8.68
N GLY A 51 -4.98 -10.08 -8.70
CA GLY A 51 -4.34 -9.59 -7.48
C GLY A 51 -3.76 -8.19 -7.62
N LEU A 52 -3.50 -7.54 -6.48
CA LEU A 52 -2.83 -6.24 -6.38
C LEU A 52 -3.51 -5.16 -7.25
N LEU A 53 -2.82 -4.68 -8.30
CA LEU A 53 -3.29 -3.59 -9.16
C LEU A 53 -4.43 -3.98 -10.11
N TYR A 54 -4.80 -5.27 -10.15
CA TYR A 54 -5.99 -5.75 -10.86
C TYR A 54 -7.23 -4.90 -10.54
N PHE A 55 -7.50 -4.69 -9.25
CA PHE A 55 -8.68 -3.94 -8.78
C PHE A 55 -8.66 -2.46 -9.18
N HIS A 56 -7.55 -1.94 -9.70
CA HIS A 56 -7.44 -0.56 -10.15
C HIS A 56 -7.51 -0.42 -11.68
N TYR A 57 -6.93 -1.37 -12.42
CA TYR A 57 -6.70 -1.23 -13.86
C TYR A 57 -7.28 -2.34 -14.73
N GLN A 58 -8.03 -3.28 -14.15
CA GLN A 58 -8.63 -4.36 -14.93
C GLN A 58 -9.54 -3.84 -16.08
N PRO A 59 -10.42 -2.83 -15.88
CA PRO A 59 -11.28 -2.34 -16.95
C PRO A 59 -10.50 -1.73 -18.12
N LEU A 60 -9.39 -1.06 -17.81
CA LEU A 60 -8.47 -0.48 -18.78
C LEU A 60 -7.84 -1.58 -19.65
N TRP A 61 -7.17 -2.56 -19.02
CA TRP A 61 -6.48 -3.64 -19.74
C TRP A 61 -7.43 -4.56 -20.51
N SER A 62 -8.54 -4.95 -19.88
CA SER A 62 -9.51 -5.87 -20.49
C SER A 62 -10.15 -5.25 -21.73
N THR A 63 -10.57 -3.98 -21.64
CA THR A 63 -11.18 -3.27 -22.77
C THR A 63 -10.16 -3.03 -23.89
N PHE A 64 -8.93 -2.64 -23.55
CA PHE A 64 -7.87 -2.42 -24.54
C PHE A 64 -7.61 -3.69 -25.37
N PHE A 65 -7.38 -4.82 -24.72
CA PHE A 65 -7.13 -6.09 -25.41
C PHE A 65 -8.35 -6.59 -26.18
N ALA A 66 -9.56 -6.45 -25.63
CA ALA A 66 -10.79 -6.82 -26.34
C ALA A 66 -10.97 -6.05 -27.65
N GLN A 67 -10.65 -4.75 -27.68
CA GLN A 67 -10.68 -3.93 -28.90
C GLN A 67 -9.62 -4.35 -29.94
N LEU A 68 -8.53 -4.98 -29.48
CA LEU A 68 -7.52 -5.60 -30.33
C LEU A 68 -7.90 -7.04 -30.75
N GLY A 69 -9.08 -7.53 -30.40
CA GLY A 69 -9.53 -8.89 -30.70
C GLY A 69 -8.77 -9.97 -29.91
N VAL A 70 -8.15 -9.57 -28.79
CA VAL A 70 -7.42 -10.44 -27.87
C VAL A 70 -8.37 -10.84 -26.76
N THR A 71 -8.44 -12.14 -26.46
CA THR A 71 -9.27 -12.65 -25.37
C THR A 71 -8.56 -12.44 -24.05
N VAL A 72 -9.25 -11.89 -23.05
CA VAL A 72 -8.69 -11.71 -21.72
C VAL A 72 -9.21 -12.79 -20.79
N CYS A 73 -8.29 -13.48 -20.12
CA CYS A 73 -8.57 -14.44 -19.07
C CYS A 73 -8.04 -13.91 -17.73
N SER A 74 -8.88 -13.91 -16.70
CA SER A 74 -8.46 -13.59 -15.33
C SER A 74 -8.55 -14.83 -14.45
N SER A 75 -7.67 -14.94 -13.45
CA SER A 75 -7.79 -15.98 -12.43
C SER A 75 -9.10 -15.82 -11.66
N GLN A 76 -9.72 -16.93 -11.27
CA GLN A 76 -10.89 -16.90 -10.40
C GLN A 76 -10.54 -16.35 -9.01
N PRO A 77 -11.52 -15.82 -8.25
CA PRO A 77 -11.30 -15.40 -6.87
C PRO A 77 -10.53 -16.44 -6.04
N THR A 78 -9.73 -15.99 -5.08
CA THR A 78 -8.97 -16.89 -4.21
C THR A 78 -9.91 -17.70 -3.33
N GLU A 79 -9.61 -18.99 -3.18
CA GLU A 79 -10.26 -19.86 -2.20
C GLU A 79 -9.28 -20.18 -1.07
N ARG A 80 -9.80 -20.51 0.12
CA ARG A 80 -8.96 -20.84 1.29
C ARG A 80 -7.97 -21.97 0.99
N ALA A 81 -8.38 -22.98 0.21
CA ALA A 81 -7.53 -24.08 -0.20
C ALA A 81 -6.30 -23.64 -1.00
N ASN A 82 -6.34 -22.47 -1.65
CA ASN A 82 -5.22 -21.94 -2.42
C ASN A 82 -4.15 -21.26 -1.54
N LEU A 83 -4.45 -20.92 -0.28
CA LEU A 83 -3.50 -20.23 0.59
C LEU A 83 -2.29 -21.10 0.96
N GLU A 84 -2.48 -22.42 1.06
CA GLU A 84 -1.36 -23.36 1.27
C GLU A 84 -0.43 -23.39 0.06
N THR A 85 -1.01 -23.43 -1.15
CA THR A 85 -0.22 -23.32 -2.40
C THR A 85 0.54 -22.01 -2.44
N ALA A 86 -0.12 -20.88 -2.15
CA ALA A 86 0.50 -19.56 -2.13
C ALA A 86 1.73 -19.48 -1.21
N GLN A 87 1.67 -20.13 -0.03
CA GLN A 87 2.81 -20.23 0.89
C GLN A 87 3.94 -21.08 0.32
N SER A 88 3.61 -22.21 -0.33
CA SER A 88 4.62 -23.15 -0.85
C SER A 88 5.42 -22.61 -2.04
N LEU A 89 4.87 -21.64 -2.78
CA LEU A 89 5.48 -21.08 -4.01
C LEU A 89 6.73 -20.23 -3.75
N THR A 90 6.95 -19.75 -2.53
CA THR A 90 8.12 -18.93 -2.21
C THR A 90 8.68 -19.24 -0.84
N ARG A 91 10.02 -19.25 -0.74
CA ARG A 91 10.73 -19.36 0.55
C ARG A 91 10.99 -18.02 1.21
N SER A 92 10.61 -16.92 0.55
CA SER A 92 10.84 -15.56 1.05
C SER A 92 9.65 -15.10 1.88
N ASP A 93 9.92 -14.33 2.95
CA ASP A 93 8.92 -13.61 3.74
C ASP A 93 8.30 -12.45 2.92
N LEU A 94 7.50 -12.80 1.92
CA LEU A 94 6.65 -11.87 1.16
C LEU A 94 5.37 -11.60 1.94
N CYS A 95 4.78 -10.42 1.73
CA CYS A 95 3.46 -10.15 2.29
C CYS A 95 2.39 -11.05 1.64
N LEU A 96 1.34 -11.36 2.39
CA LEU A 96 0.26 -12.27 1.97
C LEU A 96 -0.31 -11.93 0.56
N PRO A 97 -0.62 -10.67 0.21
CA PRO A 97 -1.09 -10.30 -1.12
C PRO A 97 -0.15 -10.68 -2.27
N VAL A 98 1.16 -10.68 -2.03
CA VAL A 98 2.14 -11.06 -3.06
C VAL A 98 2.21 -12.58 -3.18
N LYS A 99 2.13 -13.33 -2.07
CA LYS A 99 2.02 -14.80 -2.11
C LYS A 99 0.79 -15.24 -2.91
N VAL A 100 -0.36 -14.60 -2.65
CA VAL A 100 -1.62 -14.87 -3.35
C VAL A 100 -1.54 -14.43 -4.82
N PHE A 101 -0.84 -13.34 -5.12
CA PHE A 101 -0.57 -12.96 -6.52
C PHE A 101 0.24 -14.04 -7.26
N LEU A 102 1.26 -14.62 -6.63
CA LEU A 102 2.03 -15.72 -7.21
C LEU A 102 1.15 -16.94 -7.48
N GLU A 103 0.24 -17.27 -6.56
CA GLU A 103 -0.77 -18.33 -6.76
C GLU A 103 -1.68 -18.06 -7.97
N HIS A 104 -2.15 -16.82 -8.14
CA HIS A 104 -2.92 -16.47 -9.33
C HIS A 104 -2.13 -16.65 -10.63
N VAL A 105 -0.82 -16.36 -10.61
CA VAL A 105 0.07 -16.63 -11.75
C VAL A 105 0.20 -18.13 -11.98
N ASP A 106 0.38 -18.92 -10.92
CA ASP A 106 0.50 -20.38 -11.01
C ASP A 106 -0.72 -21.02 -11.68
N ARG A 107 -1.92 -20.55 -11.35
CA ARG A 107 -3.15 -21.01 -12.02
C ARG A 107 -3.23 -20.59 -13.47
N LEU A 108 -2.75 -19.41 -13.84
CA LEU A 108 -2.88 -18.88 -15.19
C LEU A 108 -1.82 -19.36 -16.17
N ARG A 109 -0.59 -19.63 -15.72
CA ARG A 109 0.59 -19.79 -16.59
C ARG A 109 0.49 -20.93 -17.64
N HIS A 110 -0.38 -21.91 -17.41
CA HIS A 110 -0.60 -23.02 -18.34
C HIS A 110 -1.87 -22.88 -19.20
N GLN A 111 -2.66 -21.81 -19.01
CA GLN A 111 -3.96 -21.61 -19.65
C GLN A 111 -3.98 -20.43 -20.64
N VAL A 112 -2.88 -19.69 -20.77
CA VAL A 112 -2.82 -18.42 -21.53
C VAL A 112 -1.62 -18.37 -22.46
N ASP A 113 -1.76 -17.67 -23.58
CA ASP A 113 -0.68 -17.49 -24.56
C ASP A 113 0.32 -16.42 -24.09
N TRP A 114 -0.18 -15.43 -23.33
CA TRP A 114 0.61 -14.33 -22.77
C TRP A 114 0.17 -14.03 -21.34
N LEU A 115 1.09 -13.58 -20.49
CA LEU A 115 0.77 -13.14 -19.14
C LEU A 115 1.10 -11.65 -18.96
N LEU A 116 0.11 -10.84 -18.61
CA LEU A 116 0.29 -9.41 -18.36
C LEU A 116 0.81 -9.15 -16.93
N LEU A 117 2.00 -8.56 -16.82
CA LEU A 117 2.68 -8.21 -15.57
C LEU A 117 3.32 -6.81 -15.67
N PRO A 118 2.53 -5.73 -15.63
CA PRO A 118 3.03 -4.38 -15.87
C PRO A 118 3.91 -3.91 -14.71
N ARG A 119 5.00 -3.24 -15.05
CA ARG A 119 5.96 -2.67 -14.10
C ARG A 119 5.58 -1.23 -13.79
N ILE A 120 4.70 -1.07 -12.79
CA ILE A 120 4.15 0.24 -12.42
C ILE A 120 4.93 0.80 -11.23
N THR A 121 5.89 1.68 -11.51
CA THR A 121 6.69 2.38 -10.50
C THR A 121 5.94 3.58 -9.95
N SER A 122 5.35 4.38 -10.83
CA SER A 122 4.62 5.59 -10.47
C SER A 122 3.68 6.02 -11.59
N VAL A 123 2.43 6.36 -11.21
CA VAL A 123 1.44 6.98 -12.10
C VAL A 123 1.14 8.45 -11.72
N ALA A 124 1.84 8.99 -10.71
CA ALA A 124 1.69 10.36 -10.24
C ALA A 124 3.07 10.95 -9.89
N GLY A 125 3.34 12.18 -10.32
CA GLY A 125 4.67 12.81 -10.19
C GLY A 125 5.21 12.87 -8.76
N ASP A 126 4.33 12.84 -7.75
CA ASP A 126 4.68 12.98 -6.34
C ASP A 126 4.50 11.70 -5.51
N ALA A 127 4.33 10.53 -6.13
CA ALA A 127 4.09 9.27 -5.43
C ALA A 127 4.69 8.05 -6.15
N PHE A 128 4.87 6.95 -5.40
CA PHE A 128 5.30 5.65 -5.89
C PHE A 128 4.28 4.56 -5.56
N MET A 129 4.36 3.46 -6.29
CA MET A 129 3.77 2.20 -5.88
C MET A 129 4.60 1.50 -4.80
N CYS A 130 4.09 0.38 -4.28
CA CYS A 130 4.80 -0.46 -3.32
C CYS A 130 6.08 -1.05 -3.91
N PRO A 131 7.22 -1.09 -3.19
CA PRO A 131 8.45 -1.75 -3.65
C PRO A 131 8.23 -3.19 -4.14
N LYS A 132 7.27 -3.90 -3.54
CA LYS A 132 6.90 -5.26 -3.98
C LYS A 132 6.17 -5.27 -5.32
N ILE A 133 5.38 -4.23 -5.62
CA ILE A 133 4.77 -4.04 -6.94
C ILE A 133 5.83 -3.66 -7.99
N LEU A 134 6.80 -2.81 -7.63
CA LEU A 134 7.89 -2.40 -8.54
C LEU A 134 8.69 -3.62 -9.04
N GLY A 135 9.00 -4.55 -8.14
CA GLY A 135 9.75 -5.77 -8.46
C GLY A 135 8.87 -7.01 -8.77
N LEU A 136 7.55 -6.85 -8.92
CA LEU A 136 6.62 -7.97 -8.97
C LEU A 136 6.91 -8.92 -10.13
N THR A 137 7.15 -8.37 -11.32
CA THR A 137 7.48 -9.16 -12.51
C THR A 137 8.76 -9.98 -12.32
N ASP A 138 9.77 -9.42 -11.66
CA ASP A 138 11.02 -10.15 -11.38
C ASP A 138 10.82 -11.24 -10.34
N MET A 139 9.96 -11.00 -9.34
CA MET A 139 9.59 -12.04 -8.37
C MET A 139 8.91 -13.22 -9.07
N VAL A 140 7.98 -12.95 -9.99
CA VAL A 140 7.33 -14.00 -10.79
C VAL A 140 8.35 -14.79 -11.62
N ARG A 141 9.25 -14.10 -12.35
CA ARG A 141 10.31 -14.76 -13.14
C ARG A 141 11.26 -15.62 -12.30
N ASN A 142 11.51 -15.23 -11.05
CA ASN A 142 12.36 -16.00 -10.14
C ASN A 142 11.65 -17.24 -9.56
N VAL A 143 10.33 -17.16 -9.35
CA VAL A 143 9.55 -18.25 -8.77
C VAL A 143 9.22 -19.33 -9.81
N PHE A 144 8.93 -18.94 -11.05
CA PHE A 144 8.46 -19.86 -12.08
C PHE A 144 9.45 -19.99 -13.24
N THR A 145 9.85 -21.23 -13.55
CA THR A 145 10.72 -21.55 -14.71
C THR A 145 9.96 -21.71 -16.02
N ASN A 146 8.68 -22.10 -15.96
CA ASN A 146 7.82 -22.39 -17.12
C ASN A 146 6.73 -21.33 -17.24
N LEU A 147 7.10 -20.11 -17.62
CA LEU A 147 6.16 -19.00 -17.85
C LEU A 147 5.85 -18.86 -19.34
N PRO A 148 4.61 -18.50 -19.71
CA PRO A 148 4.34 -18.00 -21.06
C PRO A 148 5.09 -16.68 -21.29
N PRO A 149 5.21 -16.21 -22.55
CA PRO A 149 5.69 -14.87 -22.84
C PRO A 149 5.00 -13.80 -21.98
N LEU A 150 5.81 -12.94 -21.37
CA LEU A 150 5.32 -11.90 -20.47
C LEU A 150 5.11 -10.58 -21.23
N LEU A 151 3.96 -9.95 -21.02
CA LEU A 151 3.74 -8.55 -21.36
C LEU A 151 4.05 -7.72 -20.10
N ASP A 152 5.25 -7.15 -20.00
CA ASP A 152 5.70 -6.37 -18.84
C ASP A 152 5.99 -4.89 -19.14
N PRO A 153 5.01 -4.15 -19.69
CA PRO A 153 5.20 -2.74 -20.03
C PRO A 153 5.50 -1.91 -18.79
N LYS A 154 6.24 -0.82 -18.98
CA LYS A 154 6.75 0.03 -17.89
C LYS A 154 5.90 1.29 -17.75
N VAL A 155 5.56 1.66 -16.52
CA VAL A 155 4.90 2.93 -16.19
C VAL A 155 5.71 3.64 -15.11
N ASN A 156 6.27 4.78 -15.46
CA ASN A 156 7.02 5.63 -14.55
C ASN A 156 6.96 7.08 -15.02
N VAL A 157 6.00 7.84 -14.53
CA VAL A 157 5.85 9.27 -14.86
C VAL A 157 6.91 10.16 -14.19
N LYS A 158 7.73 9.60 -13.29
CA LYS A 158 8.78 10.31 -12.56
C LYS A 158 10.15 10.24 -13.24
N ALA A 159 10.33 9.37 -14.24
CA ALA A 159 11.61 9.24 -14.92
C ALA A 159 11.90 10.48 -15.80
N PRO A 160 13.18 10.82 -16.05
CA PRO A 160 13.55 11.87 -17.02
C PRO A 160 12.90 11.67 -18.39
N GLN A 161 12.71 10.41 -18.78
CA GLN A 161 11.84 10.00 -19.88
C GLN A 161 10.58 9.37 -19.31
N ALA A 162 9.56 10.19 -19.07
CA ALA A 162 8.31 9.74 -18.48
C ALA A 162 7.63 8.69 -19.38
N LEU A 163 7.28 7.56 -18.79
CA LEU A 163 6.49 6.50 -19.44
C LEU A 163 5.10 6.48 -18.82
N SER A 164 4.09 6.84 -19.61
CA SER A 164 2.70 6.92 -19.20
C SER A 164 2.01 5.56 -19.26
N MET A 165 0.77 5.49 -18.73
CA MET A 165 -0.07 4.31 -18.90
C MET A 165 -0.41 4.05 -20.39
N ASP A 166 -0.48 5.10 -21.20
CA ASP A 166 -0.79 5.00 -22.63
C ASP A 166 0.39 4.38 -23.39
N ASP A 167 1.62 4.79 -23.05
CA ASP A 167 2.83 4.16 -23.59
C ASP A 167 2.89 2.67 -23.25
N ALA A 168 2.47 2.31 -22.03
CA ALA A 168 2.41 0.92 -21.60
C ALA A 168 1.35 0.10 -22.35
N LEU A 169 0.16 0.67 -22.59
CA LEU A 169 -0.89 0.04 -23.39
C LEU A 169 -0.43 -0.15 -24.83
N ILE A 170 0.13 0.88 -25.46
CA ILE A 170 0.65 0.82 -26.83
C ILE A 170 1.76 -0.23 -26.93
N SER A 171 2.72 -0.21 -26.01
CA SER A 171 3.81 -1.20 -25.94
C SER A 171 3.28 -2.63 -25.88
N ALA A 172 2.28 -2.91 -25.05
CA ALA A 172 1.65 -4.23 -24.99
C ALA A 172 0.81 -4.55 -26.24
N GLY A 173 0.13 -3.56 -26.83
CA GLY A 173 -0.73 -3.71 -27.99
C GLY A 173 0.03 -4.00 -29.28
N CYS A 174 1.25 -3.49 -29.42
CA CYS A 174 2.12 -3.73 -30.58
C CYS A 174 2.48 -5.21 -30.79
N HIS A 175 2.33 -6.06 -29.76
CA HIS A 175 2.46 -7.51 -29.92
C HIS A 175 1.33 -8.16 -30.72
N PHE A 176 0.20 -7.45 -30.91
CA PHE A 176 -1.02 -7.98 -31.53
C PHE A 176 -1.42 -7.27 -32.81
N THR A 177 -0.94 -6.05 -33.05
CA THR A 177 -1.24 -5.30 -34.26
C THR A 177 -0.21 -4.20 -34.53
N GLU A 178 0.06 -3.94 -35.81
CA GLU A 178 0.87 -2.81 -36.30
C GLU A 178 -0.01 -1.61 -36.72
N ASP A 179 -1.35 -1.76 -36.70
CA ASP A 179 -2.28 -0.70 -37.08
C ASP A 179 -2.40 0.34 -35.96
N HIS A 180 -1.69 1.47 -36.12
CA HIS A 180 -1.74 2.60 -35.21
C HIS A 180 -3.15 3.19 -35.03
N ALA A 181 -3.99 3.19 -36.07
CA ALA A 181 -5.36 3.69 -35.94
C ALA A 181 -6.19 2.75 -35.07
N ARG A 182 -5.98 1.44 -35.18
CA ARG A 182 -6.59 0.45 -34.29
C ARG A 182 -6.11 0.58 -32.85
N LEU A 183 -4.81 0.77 -32.62
CA LEU A 183 -4.25 1.01 -31.28
C LEU A 183 -4.85 2.26 -30.63
N ASN A 184 -4.97 3.36 -31.37
CA ASN A 184 -5.57 4.60 -30.86
C ASN A 184 -7.06 4.45 -30.55
N ARG A 185 -7.82 3.71 -31.36
CA ARG A 185 -9.23 3.39 -31.06
C ARG A 185 -9.35 2.53 -29.79
N ALA A 186 -8.49 1.52 -29.65
CA ALA A 186 -8.45 0.67 -28.46
C ALA A 186 -8.10 1.46 -27.20
N LEU A 187 -7.13 2.38 -27.30
CA LEU A 187 -6.74 3.27 -26.21
C LEU A 187 -7.90 4.18 -25.77
N GLY A 188 -8.61 4.79 -26.72
CA GLY A 188 -9.79 5.63 -26.42
C GLY A 188 -10.89 4.86 -25.70
N ALA A 189 -11.23 3.66 -26.17
CA ALA A 189 -12.22 2.79 -25.54
C ALA A 189 -11.78 2.34 -24.13
N ALA A 190 -10.50 2.04 -23.95
CA ALA A 190 -9.94 1.66 -22.65
C ALA A 190 -10.06 2.80 -21.62
N HIS A 191 -9.74 4.04 -22.02
CA HIS A 191 -9.92 5.22 -21.16
C HIS A 191 -11.38 5.48 -20.80
N GLU A 192 -12.29 5.31 -21.76
CA GLU A 192 -13.73 5.42 -21.49
C GLU A 192 -14.20 4.38 -20.48
N ALA A 193 -13.75 3.12 -20.61
CA ALA A 193 -14.03 2.06 -19.65
C ALA A 193 -13.47 2.37 -18.26
N GLN A 194 -12.23 2.85 -18.18
CA GLN A 194 -11.61 3.23 -16.91
C GLN A 194 -12.33 4.42 -16.25
N ALA A 195 -12.79 5.39 -17.04
CA ALA A 195 -13.58 6.52 -16.53
C ALA A 195 -14.94 6.07 -15.99
N LYS A 196 -15.64 5.18 -16.73
CA LYS A 196 -16.89 4.55 -16.26
C LYS A 196 -16.68 3.77 -14.97
N TYR A 197 -15.58 3.02 -14.87
CA TYR A 197 -15.23 2.30 -13.65
C TYR A 197 -15.01 3.23 -12.45
N ARG A 198 -14.24 4.32 -12.62
CA ARG A 198 -14.04 5.33 -11.57
C ARG A 198 -15.36 5.96 -11.11
N GLN A 199 -16.28 6.25 -12.03
CA GLN A 199 -17.61 6.75 -11.67
C GLN A 199 -18.44 5.72 -10.89
N ARG A 200 -18.35 4.44 -11.25
CA ARG A 200 -19.02 3.35 -10.51
C ARG A 200 -18.46 3.22 -9.10
N LEU A 201 -17.14 3.32 -8.91
CA LEU A 201 -16.51 3.24 -7.58
C LEU A 201 -17.05 4.27 -6.59
N LEU A 202 -17.46 5.45 -7.05
CA LEU A 202 -18.07 6.47 -6.18
C LEU A 202 -19.44 6.06 -5.60
N ARG A 203 -20.09 5.04 -6.18
CA ARG A 203 -21.46 4.63 -5.84
C ARG A 203 -21.57 3.19 -5.38
N PHE A 204 -20.69 2.33 -5.87
CA PHE A 204 -20.74 0.89 -5.67
C PHE A 204 -19.44 0.40 -5.02
N PRO A 205 -19.50 -0.66 -4.20
CA PRO A 205 -18.30 -1.35 -3.75
C PRO A 205 -17.52 -1.94 -4.93
N VAL A 206 -16.22 -2.21 -4.72
CA VAL A 206 -15.27 -2.57 -5.80
C VAL A 206 -15.72 -3.80 -6.60
N ASP A 207 -16.21 -4.84 -5.94
CA ASP A 207 -16.74 -6.07 -6.55
C ASP A 207 -17.86 -5.77 -7.56
N GLN A 208 -18.85 -4.96 -7.16
CA GLN A 208 -19.95 -4.55 -8.02
C GLN A 208 -19.51 -3.56 -9.11
N ALA A 209 -18.55 -2.69 -8.80
CA ALA A 209 -18.04 -1.74 -9.78
C ALA A 209 -17.30 -2.44 -10.93
N LEU A 210 -16.59 -3.54 -10.66
CA LEU A 210 -15.81 -4.32 -11.63
C LEU A 210 -16.62 -5.30 -12.48
N GLU A 211 -17.82 -5.67 -12.04
CA GLU A 211 -18.68 -6.69 -12.66
C GLU A 211 -18.74 -6.65 -14.21
N PRO A 212 -18.90 -5.48 -14.89
CA PRO A 212 -19.00 -5.43 -16.35
C PRO A 212 -17.73 -5.91 -17.08
N TRP A 213 -16.59 -5.93 -16.41
CA TRP A 213 -15.30 -6.23 -17.01
C TRP A 213 -14.69 -7.51 -16.48
N ASP A 214 -14.99 -7.92 -15.25
CA ASP A 214 -14.33 -9.07 -14.63
C ASP A 214 -14.98 -10.42 -14.93
N GLY A 215 -16.19 -10.43 -15.51
CA GLY A 215 -16.88 -11.65 -15.97
C GLY A 215 -17.19 -12.66 -14.86
N THR A 216 -16.97 -12.29 -13.59
CA THR A 216 -17.18 -13.14 -12.41
C THR A 216 -18.57 -13.01 -11.82
N SER A 217 -19.51 -12.33 -12.50
CA SER A 217 -20.90 -12.13 -12.07
C SER A 217 -21.49 -13.40 -11.46
N ARG A 218 -21.62 -13.39 -10.13
CA ARG A 218 -22.64 -14.17 -9.43
C ARG A 218 -23.83 -13.24 -9.32
N HIS A 219 -24.84 -13.44 -10.17
CA HIS A 219 -26.15 -12.82 -9.95
C HIS A 219 -26.65 -13.28 -8.58
N GLY A 220 -26.40 -12.46 -7.56
CA GLY A 220 -26.98 -12.55 -6.24
C GLY A 220 -28.15 -11.59 -6.19
N ASP A 221 -29.35 -12.18 -6.23
CA ASP A 221 -30.65 -11.55 -6.17
C ASP A 221 -30.66 -10.29 -5.28
N SER A 222 -31.09 -9.16 -5.86
CA SER A 222 -31.34 -7.91 -5.15
C SER A 222 -32.56 -8.08 -4.25
N ARG A 223 -32.43 -8.87 -3.18
CA ARG A 223 -33.42 -8.91 -2.13
C ARG A 223 -33.35 -7.57 -1.43
N THR A 224 -34.50 -6.89 -1.38
CA THR A 224 -34.77 -5.67 -0.61
C THR A 224 -33.99 -5.66 0.70
N VAL A 225 -32.84 -4.97 0.70
CA VAL A 225 -32.00 -4.85 1.88
C VAL A 225 -32.75 -3.90 2.82
N ALA A 226 -33.17 -4.42 3.96
CA ALA A 226 -33.73 -3.60 5.03
C ALA A 226 -32.77 -2.43 5.32
N SER A 227 -33.30 -1.24 5.62
CA SER A 227 -32.48 -0.03 5.82
C SER A 227 -31.27 -0.31 6.73
N PRO A 228 -30.07 0.16 6.36
CA PRO A 228 -28.86 -0.16 7.10
C PRO A 228 -28.95 0.35 8.53
N LEU A 229 -28.51 -0.48 9.50
CA LEU A 229 -28.50 -0.11 10.91
C LEU A 229 -27.29 0.76 11.26
N TYR A 230 -26.17 0.48 10.60
CA TYR A 230 -24.89 1.15 10.79
C TYR A 230 -24.23 1.45 9.45
N ARG A 231 -23.36 2.44 9.44
CA ARG A 231 -22.48 2.74 8.31
C ARG A 231 -21.03 2.72 8.79
N VAL A 232 -20.25 1.79 8.27
CA VAL A 232 -18.88 1.53 8.73
C VAL A 232 -17.92 1.73 7.57
N ALA A 233 -16.83 2.46 7.84
CA ALA A 233 -15.75 2.61 6.89
C ALA A 233 -14.77 1.43 7.01
N VAL A 234 -14.59 0.67 5.94
CA VAL A 234 -13.57 -0.39 5.86
C VAL A 234 -12.35 0.18 5.15
N ILE A 235 -11.32 0.50 5.93
CA ILE A 235 -10.07 1.10 5.48
C ILE A 235 -9.08 -0.02 5.22
N GLY A 236 -9.03 -0.47 3.98
CA GLY A 236 -8.14 -1.55 3.56
C GLY A 236 -7.92 -1.49 2.07
N ARG A 237 -6.98 -2.30 1.59
CA ARG A 237 -6.68 -2.35 0.16
C ARG A 237 -7.67 -3.28 -0.54
N PRO A 238 -8.14 -2.97 -1.75
CA PRO A 238 -9.14 -3.80 -2.42
C PRO A 238 -8.73 -5.26 -2.56
N TYR A 239 -7.47 -5.50 -2.91
CA TYR A 239 -6.91 -6.85 -3.06
C TYR A 239 -6.74 -7.63 -1.75
N VAL A 240 -7.08 -7.02 -0.60
CA VAL A 240 -7.19 -7.69 0.69
C VAL A 240 -8.64 -7.73 1.11
N SER A 241 -9.31 -6.57 1.17
CA SER A 241 -10.66 -6.43 1.73
C SER A 241 -11.77 -7.01 0.85
N PHE A 242 -11.56 -7.12 -0.47
CA PHE A 242 -12.54 -7.68 -1.41
C PHE A 242 -12.16 -9.08 -1.92
N ASP A 243 -11.05 -9.64 -1.44
CA ASP A 243 -10.76 -11.06 -1.66
C ASP A 243 -11.38 -11.88 -0.50
N PRO A 244 -12.37 -12.77 -0.77
CA PRO A 244 -13.09 -13.47 0.29
C PRO A 244 -12.20 -14.37 1.15
N ALA A 245 -11.19 -15.02 0.55
CA ALA A 245 -10.30 -15.91 1.28
C ALA A 245 -9.34 -15.13 2.19
N LEU A 246 -8.85 -13.97 1.75
CA LEU A 246 -7.93 -13.15 2.54
C LEU A 246 -8.68 -12.37 3.62
N SER A 247 -9.86 -11.83 3.29
CA SER A 247 -10.67 -11.01 4.21
C SER A 247 -11.54 -11.83 5.16
N HIS A 248 -11.56 -13.16 5.05
CA HIS A 248 -12.45 -14.02 5.84
C HIS A 248 -13.92 -13.63 5.65
N HIS A 249 -14.31 -13.34 4.41
CA HIS A 249 -15.67 -12.90 4.06
C HIS A 249 -16.13 -11.64 4.85
N LEU A 250 -15.22 -10.78 5.30
CA LEU A 250 -15.51 -9.61 6.14
C LEU A 250 -16.67 -8.76 5.62
N LEU A 251 -16.67 -8.44 4.32
CA LEU A 251 -17.71 -7.59 3.73
C LEU A 251 -19.07 -8.28 3.71
N GLU A 252 -19.10 -9.60 3.53
CA GLU A 252 -20.34 -10.38 3.58
C GLU A 252 -20.88 -10.46 5.01
N LEU A 253 -20.00 -10.71 5.98
CA LEU A 253 -20.31 -10.68 7.41
C LEU A 253 -20.96 -9.34 7.80
N LEU A 254 -20.33 -8.21 7.46
CA LEU A 254 -20.87 -6.88 7.72
C LEU A 254 -22.25 -6.67 7.09
N ARG A 255 -22.45 -7.11 5.83
CA ARG A 255 -23.75 -7.03 5.15
C ARG A 255 -24.82 -7.87 5.86
N ARG A 256 -24.49 -9.07 6.37
CA ARG A 256 -25.42 -9.90 7.17
C ARG A 256 -25.88 -9.19 8.45
N HIS A 257 -25.01 -8.39 9.06
CA HIS A 257 -25.35 -7.53 10.21
C HIS A 257 -25.96 -6.16 9.82
N ARG A 258 -26.46 -6.01 8.58
CA ARG A 258 -27.11 -4.78 8.08
C ARG A 258 -26.21 -3.54 8.17
N VAL A 259 -24.91 -3.73 8.01
CA VAL A 259 -23.93 -2.64 7.93
C VAL A 259 -23.79 -2.20 6.47
N GLN A 260 -23.96 -0.91 6.23
CA GLN A 260 -23.55 -0.29 4.98
C GLN A 260 -22.04 0.00 5.03
N VAL A 261 -21.30 -0.60 4.10
CA VAL A 261 -19.86 -0.40 3.99
C VAL A 261 -19.55 0.78 3.07
N VAL A 262 -18.60 1.63 3.49
CA VAL A 262 -17.90 2.58 2.63
C VAL A 262 -16.40 2.29 2.65
N THR A 263 -15.70 2.51 1.55
CA THR A 263 -14.26 2.21 1.40
C THR A 263 -13.50 3.42 0.85
N PRO A 264 -12.15 3.42 0.86
CA PRO A 264 -11.36 4.48 0.25
C PRO A 264 -11.70 4.74 -1.23
N GLU A 265 -12.13 3.72 -1.97
CA GLU A 265 -12.49 3.81 -3.39
C GLU A 265 -13.81 4.54 -3.63
N ASN A 266 -14.71 4.60 -2.63
CA ASN A 266 -15.94 5.39 -2.71
C ASN A 266 -15.70 6.89 -2.59
N LEU A 267 -14.46 7.32 -2.33
CA LEU A 267 -14.10 8.71 -2.13
C LEU A 267 -13.44 9.31 -3.38
N ALA A 268 -13.91 10.49 -3.78
CA ALA A 268 -13.34 11.24 -4.89
C ALA A 268 -11.87 11.61 -4.62
N GLN A 269 -11.04 11.63 -5.67
CA GLN A 269 -9.60 11.85 -5.54
C GLN A 269 -9.29 13.21 -4.94
N GLU A 270 -10.06 14.23 -5.29
CA GLU A 270 -9.91 15.60 -4.82
C GLU A 270 -10.06 15.69 -3.29
N VAL A 271 -10.94 14.87 -2.72
CA VAL A 271 -11.11 14.79 -1.27
C VAL A 271 -9.91 14.11 -0.63
N LYS A 272 -9.42 13.00 -1.21
CA LYS A 272 -8.23 12.30 -0.72
C LYS A 272 -7.00 13.22 -0.75
N ASP A 273 -6.81 13.99 -1.83
CA ASP A 273 -5.69 14.92 -1.97
C ASP A 273 -5.74 16.03 -0.91
N ARG A 274 -6.94 16.59 -0.64
CA ARG A 274 -7.16 17.59 0.41
C ARG A 274 -6.80 17.06 1.81
N TYR A 275 -7.17 15.82 2.13
CA TYR A 275 -6.84 15.23 3.44
C TYR A 275 -5.39 14.80 3.53
N SER A 276 -4.80 14.30 2.44
CA SER A 276 -3.36 13.99 2.39
C SER A 276 -2.50 15.22 2.61
N ALA A 277 -2.93 16.41 2.18
CA ALA A 277 -2.21 17.66 2.40
C ALA A 277 -2.18 18.11 3.87
N LYS A 278 -3.04 17.55 4.74
CA LYS A 278 -3.05 17.83 6.19
C LYS A 278 -2.01 17.04 6.98
N LEU A 279 -1.33 16.07 6.36
CA LEU A 279 -0.31 15.26 7.03
C LEU A 279 1.00 16.07 7.14
N PRO A 280 1.73 16.01 8.27
CA PRO A 280 3.01 16.70 8.43
C PRO A 280 4.01 16.32 7.34
N LYS A 281 4.00 15.05 6.95
CA LYS A 281 4.71 14.51 5.80
C LYS A 281 3.71 13.78 4.90
N LYS A 282 3.74 14.03 3.60
CA LYS A 282 2.89 13.29 2.65
C LYS A 282 3.34 11.84 2.59
N VAL A 283 2.39 10.92 2.68
CA VAL A 283 2.66 9.50 2.39
C VAL A 283 3.01 9.38 0.91
N TYR A 284 4.24 9.00 0.57
CA TYR A 284 4.69 8.90 -0.83
C TYR A 284 4.26 7.61 -1.51
N TRP A 285 3.65 6.66 -0.80
CA TRP A 285 3.02 5.49 -1.43
C TRP A 285 1.59 5.83 -1.84
N GLN A 286 1.28 5.86 -3.13
CA GLN A 286 -0.02 6.32 -3.63
C GLN A 286 -1.22 5.61 -2.98
N LEU A 287 -1.22 4.28 -3.00
CA LEU A 287 -2.31 3.50 -2.40
C LEU A 287 -2.40 3.67 -0.87
N GLY A 288 -1.26 3.86 -0.20
CA GLY A 288 -1.22 4.13 1.24
C GLY A 288 -1.68 5.54 1.59
N ARG A 289 -1.35 6.52 0.75
CA ARG A 289 -1.79 7.92 0.85
C ARG A 289 -3.30 8.01 0.78
N ASP A 290 -3.90 7.38 -0.22
CA ASP A 290 -5.35 7.33 -0.40
C ASP A 290 -6.04 6.69 0.80
N LEU A 291 -5.47 5.60 1.33
CA LEU A 291 -5.99 4.87 2.48
C LEU A 291 -5.99 5.73 3.75
N VAL A 292 -4.87 6.40 4.07
CA VAL A 292 -4.77 7.30 5.23
C VAL A 292 -5.71 8.50 5.09
N ALA A 293 -5.76 9.11 3.89
CA ALA A 293 -6.62 10.26 3.63
C ALA A 293 -8.10 9.91 3.77
N ALA A 294 -8.53 8.76 3.24
CA ALA A 294 -9.89 8.28 3.40
C ALA A 294 -10.24 8.01 4.86
N ALA A 295 -9.35 7.40 5.63
CA ALA A 295 -9.55 7.17 7.06
C ALA A 295 -9.76 8.48 7.82
N MET A 296 -8.92 9.49 7.57
CA MET A 296 -9.07 10.82 8.18
C MET A 296 -10.39 11.49 7.79
N TYR A 297 -10.81 11.37 6.54
CA TYR A 297 -12.09 11.90 6.08
C TYR A 297 -13.27 11.23 6.79
N TYR A 298 -13.33 9.90 6.77
CA TYR A 298 -14.44 9.14 7.38
C TYR A 298 -14.48 9.27 8.90
N ALA A 299 -13.33 9.50 9.54
CA ALA A 299 -13.28 9.77 10.97
C ALA A 299 -14.07 11.04 11.33
N GLU A 300 -13.99 12.08 10.49
CA GLU A 300 -14.68 13.37 10.68
C GLU A 300 -16.17 13.32 10.26
N GLN A 301 -16.64 12.27 9.58
CA GLN A 301 -18.00 12.21 9.05
C GLN A 301 -19.04 11.78 10.12
N PRO A 302 -20.10 12.56 10.39
CA PRO A 302 -21.11 12.22 11.39
C PRO A 302 -21.87 10.93 11.08
N GLU A 303 -22.12 10.65 9.80
CA GLU A 303 -22.87 9.49 9.33
C GLU A 303 -22.10 8.16 9.39
N ILE A 304 -20.79 8.20 9.68
CA ILE A 304 -19.97 7.00 9.85
C ILE A 304 -19.96 6.59 11.32
N ASP A 305 -20.49 5.43 11.65
CA ASP A 305 -20.61 4.95 13.03
C ASP A 305 -19.27 4.40 13.57
N GLY A 306 -18.44 3.82 12.70
CA GLY A 306 -17.16 3.22 13.08
C GLY A 306 -16.23 2.95 11.90
N ILE A 307 -14.99 2.58 12.23
CA ILE A 307 -13.92 2.33 11.27
C ILE A 307 -13.35 0.92 11.51
N ILE A 308 -13.21 0.12 10.46
CA ILE A 308 -12.45 -1.13 10.49
C ILE A 308 -11.21 -0.92 9.63
N ASN A 309 -10.02 -0.86 10.24
CA ASN A 309 -8.76 -0.76 9.52
C ASN A 309 -8.21 -2.17 9.26
N VAL A 310 -8.03 -2.50 7.99
CA VAL A 310 -7.62 -3.82 7.51
C VAL A 310 -6.22 -3.73 6.93
N ALA A 311 -5.28 -4.42 7.57
CA ALA A 311 -3.89 -4.55 7.16
C ALA A 311 -3.57 -6.01 6.82
N SER A 312 -2.51 -6.21 6.05
CA SER A 312 -1.99 -7.55 5.78
C SER A 312 -0.68 -7.79 6.53
N PHE A 313 -0.54 -8.98 7.12
CA PHE A 313 0.69 -9.43 7.74
C PHE A 313 1.87 -9.42 6.74
N GLY A 314 3.04 -9.02 7.22
CA GLY A 314 4.23 -8.82 6.40
C GLY A 314 4.18 -7.61 5.46
N CYS A 315 3.07 -6.86 5.38
CA CYS A 315 2.99 -5.69 4.53
C CYS A 315 3.78 -4.50 5.13
N GLY A 316 4.89 -4.16 4.49
CA GLY A 316 5.77 -3.10 4.96
C GLY A 316 5.12 -1.70 4.95
N GLN A 317 4.26 -1.40 3.98
CA GLN A 317 3.54 -0.11 3.95
C GLN A 317 2.49 -0.04 5.05
N ASP A 318 1.73 -1.13 5.24
CA ASP A 318 0.63 -1.14 6.21
C ASP A 318 1.14 -1.01 7.65
N SER A 319 2.40 -1.41 7.92
CA SER A 319 3.05 -1.15 9.20
C SER A 319 3.18 0.34 9.56
N PHE A 320 3.19 1.24 8.56
CA PHE A 320 3.23 2.69 8.77
C PHE A 320 1.84 3.31 8.59
N THR A 321 1.09 2.92 7.55
CA THR A 321 -0.23 3.51 7.31
C THR A 321 -1.23 3.16 8.41
N THR A 322 -1.16 1.95 8.99
CA THR A 322 -1.99 1.58 10.14
C THR A 322 -1.70 2.48 11.34
N ALA A 323 -0.43 2.68 11.69
CA ALA A 323 -0.07 3.58 12.78
C ALA A 323 -0.51 5.03 12.54
N LEU A 324 -0.42 5.52 11.30
CA LEU A 324 -0.95 6.84 10.93
C LEU A 324 -2.47 6.92 11.08
N VAL A 325 -3.21 5.91 10.59
CA VAL A 325 -4.66 5.83 10.72
C VAL A 325 -5.05 5.79 12.20
N GLU A 326 -4.41 4.93 12.99
CA GLU A 326 -4.69 4.77 14.41
C GLU A 326 -4.46 6.07 15.18
N HIS A 327 -3.32 6.73 14.93
CA HIS A 327 -3.02 8.03 15.53
C HIS A 327 -4.10 9.06 15.19
N HIS A 328 -4.43 9.24 13.91
CA HIS A 328 -5.38 10.27 13.48
C HIS A 328 -6.82 10.00 13.91
N VAL A 329 -7.27 8.75 13.82
CA VAL A 329 -8.65 8.36 14.21
C VAL A 329 -8.82 8.46 15.72
N SER A 330 -7.84 7.97 16.49
CA SER A 330 -7.93 7.92 17.96
C SER A 330 -7.78 9.31 18.59
N GLN A 331 -6.91 10.16 18.06
CA GLN A 331 -6.64 11.49 18.62
C GLN A 331 -7.67 12.54 18.19
N ARG A 332 -8.20 12.48 16.96
CA ARG A 332 -8.95 13.61 16.37
C ARG A 332 -10.45 13.42 16.26
N ALA A 333 -10.93 12.18 16.13
CA ALA A 333 -12.33 11.95 15.76
C ALA A 333 -13.11 11.00 16.66
N ALA A 334 -12.42 10.29 17.56
CA ALA A 334 -13.00 9.47 18.63
C ALA A 334 -14.06 8.42 18.19
N LYS A 335 -14.09 8.11 16.89
CA LYS A 335 -14.87 7.00 16.32
C LYS A 335 -14.36 5.68 16.89
N LEU A 336 -15.26 4.71 17.01
CA LEU A 336 -14.84 3.36 17.37
C LEU A 336 -14.05 2.78 16.19
N MET A 337 -12.90 2.20 16.48
CA MET A 337 -12.03 1.62 15.46
C MET A 337 -11.64 0.19 15.85
N LEU A 338 -11.69 -0.71 14.87
CA LEU A 338 -11.19 -2.08 14.96
C LEU A 338 -10.01 -2.24 13.99
N GLY A 339 -8.84 -2.60 14.50
CA GLY A 339 -7.69 -2.99 13.67
C GLY A 339 -7.68 -4.49 13.40
N LEU A 340 -7.71 -4.90 12.14
CA LEU A 340 -7.59 -6.29 11.70
C LEU A 340 -6.30 -6.46 10.91
N VAL A 341 -5.36 -7.25 11.44
CA VAL A 341 -4.19 -7.72 10.69
C VAL A 341 -4.54 -9.12 10.20
N LEU A 342 -4.58 -9.28 8.88
CA LEU A 342 -4.95 -10.52 8.22
C LEU A 342 -3.70 -11.27 7.79
N ASP A 343 -3.64 -12.54 8.17
CA ASP A 343 -2.56 -13.48 7.92
C ASP A 343 -3.12 -14.81 7.41
N GLU A 344 -2.26 -15.59 6.75
CA GLU A 344 -2.59 -16.91 6.23
C GLU A 344 -2.99 -17.93 7.32
N HIS A 345 -2.59 -17.70 8.57
CA HIS A 345 -2.89 -18.56 9.72
C HIS A 345 -4.15 -18.12 10.50
N ASN A 346 -4.81 -17.02 10.12
CA ASN A 346 -6.03 -16.60 10.79
C ASN A 346 -7.16 -17.61 10.57
N GLY A 347 -7.88 -17.93 11.65
CA GLY A 347 -9.15 -18.67 11.60
C GLY A 347 -10.34 -17.73 11.46
N ASP A 348 -11.39 -18.15 10.73
CA ASP A 348 -12.59 -17.34 10.49
C ASP A 348 -13.28 -16.92 11.80
N ALA A 349 -13.44 -17.86 12.73
CA ALA A 349 -14.08 -17.63 14.03
C ALA A 349 -13.44 -16.49 14.84
N GLY A 350 -12.11 -16.33 14.73
CA GLY A 350 -11.38 -15.28 15.43
C GLY A 350 -11.66 -13.88 14.87
N ILE A 351 -11.92 -13.76 13.57
CA ILE A 351 -12.28 -12.49 12.93
C ILE A 351 -13.77 -12.19 13.15
N GLU A 352 -14.63 -13.20 12.96
CA GLU A 352 -16.08 -13.07 13.19
C GLU A 352 -16.37 -12.55 14.60
N THR A 353 -15.83 -13.19 15.64
CA THR A 353 -16.05 -12.79 17.03
C THR A 353 -15.60 -11.35 17.30
N ARG A 354 -14.50 -10.90 16.69
CA ARG A 354 -13.99 -9.52 16.87
C ARG A 354 -14.86 -8.49 16.16
N VAL A 355 -15.39 -8.84 14.99
CA VAL A 355 -16.35 -7.99 14.25
C VAL A 355 -17.67 -7.90 15.01
N GLU A 356 -18.21 -9.02 15.49
CA GLU A 356 -19.43 -9.04 16.31
C GLU A 356 -19.27 -8.18 17.56
N ALA A 357 -18.18 -8.37 18.32
CA ALA A 357 -17.89 -7.55 19.50
C ALA A 357 -17.77 -6.04 19.16
N PHE A 358 -17.19 -5.71 17.99
CA PHE A 358 -17.13 -4.33 17.52
C PHE A 358 -18.53 -3.76 17.22
N LEU A 359 -19.41 -4.54 16.59
CA LEU A 359 -20.78 -4.13 16.30
C LEU A 359 -21.62 -3.98 17.57
N ASP A 360 -21.44 -4.85 18.56
CA ASP A 360 -22.09 -4.72 19.88
C ASP A 360 -21.67 -3.43 20.58
N MET A 361 -20.39 -3.06 20.49
CA MET A 361 -19.89 -1.80 21.02
C MET A 361 -20.48 -0.58 20.27
N LEU A 362 -20.69 -0.67 18.96
CA LEU A 362 -21.39 0.37 18.19
C LEU A 362 -22.84 0.51 18.63
N GLU A 363 -23.55 -0.61 18.80
CA GLU A 363 -24.93 -0.60 19.28
C GLU A 363 -25.06 0.05 20.66
N GLY A 364 -24.18 -0.33 21.60
CA GLY A 364 -24.13 0.25 22.93
C GLY A 364 -23.92 1.77 22.92
N ARG A 365 -23.02 2.28 22.06
CA ARG A 365 -22.80 3.73 21.90
C ARG A 365 -24.02 4.45 21.34
N LYS A 366 -24.69 3.87 20.34
CA LYS A 366 -25.89 4.42 19.71
C LYS A 366 -27.06 4.49 20.69
N LYS A 367 -27.28 3.42 21.47
CA LYS A 367 -28.29 3.38 22.55
C LYS A 367 -28.02 4.41 23.65
N ALA A 368 -26.76 4.64 24.00
CA ALA A 368 -26.36 5.60 25.02
C ALA A 368 -26.41 7.08 24.56
N GLY A 369 -26.76 7.36 23.28
CA GLY A 369 -26.70 8.71 22.71
C GLY A 369 -25.29 9.33 22.68
N ARG A 370 -24.25 8.53 22.93
CA ARG A 370 -22.86 8.98 22.99
C ARG A 370 -22.25 8.91 21.60
N VAL A 371 -22.51 9.94 20.79
CA VAL A 371 -21.75 10.23 19.56
C VAL A 371 -20.56 11.15 19.86
N GLY A 372 -20.49 11.68 21.08
CA GLY A 372 -19.37 12.50 21.55
C GLY A 372 -18.09 11.69 21.76
N PRO A 373 -16.94 12.38 21.85
CA PRO A 373 -15.65 11.73 21.92
C PRO A 373 -15.59 10.75 23.09
N ARG A 374 -14.86 9.64 22.89
CA ARG A 374 -14.38 8.80 23.99
C ARG A 374 -13.86 9.78 25.05
N PRO A 375 -14.26 9.68 26.34
CA PRO A 375 -13.46 10.30 27.37
C PRO A 375 -12.04 9.89 27.04
N GLN A 376 -11.13 10.86 26.87
CA GLN A 376 -9.72 10.53 26.74
C GLN A 376 -9.50 9.45 27.79
N ARG A 377 -9.13 8.25 27.33
CA ARG A 377 -8.57 7.31 28.27
C ARG A 377 -7.36 8.11 28.73
N LYS A 378 -7.44 8.73 29.92
CA LYS A 378 -6.26 8.82 30.75
C LYS A 378 -5.82 7.38 30.71
N GLU A 379 -4.82 7.11 29.87
CA GLU A 379 -4.17 5.81 29.92
C GLU A 379 -3.78 5.74 31.38
N GLY A 380 -4.57 5.01 32.17
CA GLY A 380 -4.07 4.47 33.42
C GLY A 380 -2.78 3.81 32.96
N PRO A 381 -1.65 4.20 33.56
CA PRO A 381 -0.33 3.96 33.00
C PRO A 381 -0.33 2.53 32.47
N SER A 382 -0.07 2.37 31.17
CA SER A 382 0.31 1.05 30.64
C SER A 382 1.29 0.47 31.65
N PRO A 383 1.17 -0.81 32.09
CA PRO A 383 2.08 -1.36 33.08
C PRO A 383 3.51 -1.29 32.52
N SER A 384 4.20 -0.22 32.86
CA SER A 384 5.49 0.23 32.38
C SER A 384 6.06 1.07 33.50
N LEU A 385 7.33 0.88 33.84
CA LEU A 385 8.07 1.93 34.53
C LEU A 385 7.78 3.27 33.83
N PRO A 386 7.53 4.37 34.56
CA PRO A 386 7.44 5.67 33.92
C PRO A 386 8.74 5.89 33.16
N LEU A 387 8.66 5.99 31.82
CA LEU A 387 9.74 6.59 31.06
C LEU A 387 9.99 7.95 31.72
N GLN A 388 11.19 8.16 32.25
CA GLN A 388 11.57 9.47 32.76
C GLN A 388 11.68 10.40 31.55
N THR A 389 10.58 11.06 31.22
CA THR A 389 10.54 12.12 30.22
C THR A 389 10.89 13.41 30.94
N THR A 390 12.11 13.91 30.73
CA THR A 390 12.50 15.23 31.21
C THR A 390 11.70 16.27 30.44
N GLN A 391 10.88 17.07 31.13
CA GLN A 391 10.27 18.24 30.51
C GLN A 391 11.35 19.31 30.38
N LEU A 392 11.60 19.76 29.15
CA LEU A 392 12.61 20.77 28.86
C LEU A 392 11.95 22.15 28.83
N THR A 393 12.64 23.15 29.38
CA THR A 393 12.21 24.54 29.29
C THR A 393 12.44 25.11 27.88
N ALA A 394 11.78 26.22 27.55
CA ALA A 394 12.01 26.92 26.28
C ALA A 394 13.46 27.41 26.12
N GLU A 395 14.16 27.66 27.23
CA GLU A 395 15.57 28.05 27.26
C GLU A 395 16.50 26.87 26.96
N GLU A 396 16.21 25.68 27.51
CA GLU A 396 16.93 24.45 27.18
C GLU A 396 16.70 24.02 25.72
N LEU A 397 15.55 24.36 25.16
CA LEU A 397 15.21 24.22 23.73
C LEU A 397 15.55 25.47 22.90
N SER A 398 16.47 26.32 23.36
CA SER A 398 17.02 27.43 22.57
C SER A 398 18.09 26.93 21.59
N ALA A 399 18.34 27.66 20.50
CA ALA A 399 19.34 27.28 19.50
C ALA A 399 20.77 27.27 20.10
N ASP A 400 21.01 28.08 21.12
CA ASP A 400 22.30 28.24 21.79
C ASP A 400 22.66 27.05 22.71
N ASN A 401 21.67 26.21 23.06
CA ASN A 401 21.83 25.02 23.89
C ASN A 401 21.56 23.72 23.08
N MET A 402 22.12 23.62 21.88
CA MET A 402 21.95 22.44 21.02
C MET A 402 22.75 21.24 21.53
N HIS A 403 22.03 20.19 21.95
CA HIS A 403 22.60 18.89 22.30
C HIS A 403 22.13 17.82 21.31
N LEU A 404 22.98 17.55 20.33
CA LEU A 404 22.69 16.71 19.20
C LEU A 404 22.86 15.20 19.50
N THR A 405 22.03 14.38 18.86
CA THR A 405 22.20 12.93 18.77
C THR A 405 21.81 12.39 17.39
N ILE A 406 22.31 11.20 17.06
CA ILE A 406 22.03 10.47 15.81
C ILE A 406 21.87 8.99 16.18
N PRO A 407 20.82 8.29 15.70
CA PRO A 407 20.68 6.85 15.96
C PRO A 407 21.81 6.05 15.28
N HIS A 408 22.14 4.87 15.84
CA HIS A 408 23.14 4.00 15.21
C HIS A 408 22.60 3.41 13.91
N MET A 409 23.14 3.88 12.79
CA MET A 409 22.85 3.34 11.45
C MET A 409 24.12 2.72 10.86
N GLY A 410 24.55 1.60 11.46
CA GLY A 410 25.85 1.00 11.18
C GLY A 410 27.00 1.90 11.66
N HIS A 411 28.00 2.11 10.80
CA HIS A 411 29.21 2.87 11.14
C HIS A 411 29.11 4.37 10.83
N LEU A 412 27.95 4.88 10.41
CA LEU A 412 27.77 6.30 10.06
C LEU A 412 28.11 7.26 11.21
N HIS A 413 27.93 6.82 12.46
CA HIS A 413 28.30 7.63 13.64
C HIS A 413 29.76 8.07 13.63
N ILE A 414 30.69 7.27 13.08
CA ILE A 414 32.12 7.58 13.04
C ILE A 414 32.37 8.88 12.27
N GLY A 415 31.66 9.08 11.15
CA GLY A 415 31.78 10.29 10.35
C GLY A 415 31.08 11.47 11.01
N PHE A 416 29.80 11.30 11.37
CA PHE A 416 29.00 12.39 11.90
C PHE A 416 29.53 12.93 13.23
N GLU A 417 29.95 12.06 14.16
CA GLU A 417 30.48 12.47 15.46
C GLU A 417 31.72 13.35 15.29
N ASN A 418 32.65 12.98 14.41
CA ASN A 418 33.83 13.77 14.12
C ASN A 418 33.50 15.11 13.46
N VAL A 419 32.57 15.13 12.51
CA VAL A 419 32.15 16.38 11.84
C VAL A 419 31.54 17.36 12.82
N PHE A 420 30.53 16.93 13.61
CA PHE A 420 29.83 17.82 14.53
C PHE A 420 30.71 18.30 15.69
N ARG A 421 31.60 17.44 16.21
CA ARG A 421 32.60 17.86 17.21
C ARG A 421 33.55 18.93 16.67
N ASN A 422 34.02 18.78 15.44
CA ASN A 422 34.90 19.79 14.80
C ASN A 422 34.17 21.11 14.50
N LEU A 423 32.84 21.07 14.33
CA LEU A 423 32.00 22.26 14.21
C LEU A 423 31.63 22.89 15.56
N GLY A 424 32.12 22.34 16.68
CA GLY A 424 31.83 22.84 18.03
C GLY A 424 30.44 22.48 18.56
N VAL A 425 29.74 21.54 17.93
CA VAL A 425 28.41 21.08 18.36
C VAL A 425 28.56 20.00 19.43
N HIS A 426 27.83 20.15 20.54
CA HIS A 426 27.76 19.11 21.56
C HIS A 426 26.93 17.93 21.06
N ILE A 427 27.57 16.76 20.89
CA ILE A 427 26.93 15.54 20.39
C ILE A 427 27.08 14.40 21.41
N THR A 428 25.96 13.77 21.77
CA THR A 428 25.93 12.52 22.54
C THR A 428 25.40 11.39 21.68
N MET A 429 26.25 10.39 21.47
CA MET A 429 25.84 9.16 20.80
C MET A 429 25.09 8.27 21.81
N PRO A 430 23.94 7.67 21.42
CA PRO A 430 23.30 6.68 22.26
C PRO A 430 24.21 5.46 22.43
N PRO A 431 23.93 4.59 23.42
CA PRO A 431 24.63 3.31 23.54
C PRO A 431 24.55 2.52 22.24
N ARG A 432 25.60 1.77 21.91
CA ARG A 432 25.56 0.84 20.77
C ARG A 432 24.32 -0.06 20.88
N PRO A 433 23.69 -0.43 19.75
CA PRO A 433 22.48 -1.26 19.73
C PRO A 433 22.59 -2.44 20.69
N ASN A 434 21.72 -2.46 21.69
CA ASN A 434 21.73 -3.42 22.78
C ASN A 434 20.30 -3.97 23.02
N LYS A 435 20.17 -4.93 23.95
CA LYS A 435 18.88 -5.56 24.24
C LYS A 435 17.83 -4.56 24.71
N GLU A 436 18.24 -3.53 25.45
CA GLU A 436 17.34 -2.48 25.92
C GLU A 436 16.81 -1.63 24.77
N ALA A 437 17.66 -1.22 23.82
CA ALA A 437 17.25 -0.49 22.63
C ALA A 437 16.24 -1.29 21.80
N ILE A 438 16.47 -2.60 21.63
CA ILE A 438 15.53 -3.49 20.95
C ILE A 438 14.19 -3.54 21.70
N TRP A 439 14.23 -3.67 23.03
CA TRP A 439 13.03 -3.77 23.85
C TRP A 439 12.22 -2.47 23.82
N LEU A 440 12.87 -1.31 24.01
CA LEU A 440 12.24 0.01 23.90
C LEU A 440 11.64 0.21 22.51
N GLY A 441 12.42 -0.09 21.47
CA GLY A 441 11.99 -0.03 20.09
C GLY A 441 10.77 -0.91 19.81
N ALA A 442 10.81 -2.18 20.19
CA ALA A 442 9.73 -3.13 19.97
C ALA A 442 8.45 -2.78 20.75
N ARG A 443 8.59 -2.17 21.93
CA ARG A 443 7.46 -1.76 22.77
C ARG A 443 6.65 -0.61 22.17
N TYR A 444 7.33 0.36 21.55
CA TYR A 444 6.68 1.62 21.11
C TYR A 444 6.55 1.77 19.59
N SER A 445 7.17 0.87 18.82
CA SER A 445 7.03 0.88 17.36
C SER A 445 5.75 0.17 16.90
N PRO A 446 5.28 0.48 15.68
CA PRO A 446 4.28 -0.34 15.02
C PRO A 446 4.75 -1.79 14.90
N GLU A 447 3.85 -2.74 15.14
CA GLU A 447 4.16 -4.17 15.24
C GLU A 447 4.98 -4.70 14.05
N CYS A 448 4.54 -4.38 12.83
CA CYS A 448 5.17 -4.83 11.58
C CYS A 448 6.28 -3.90 11.05
N ALA A 449 6.74 -2.92 11.84
CA ALA A 449 7.90 -2.12 11.48
C ALA A 449 9.16 -3.00 11.44
N CYS A 450 10.05 -2.78 10.48
CA CYS A 450 11.26 -3.60 10.37
C CYS A 450 12.26 -3.30 11.50
N LEU A 451 13.12 -4.28 11.80
CA LEU A 451 14.07 -4.21 12.92
C LEU A 451 14.92 -2.91 12.97
N PRO A 452 15.46 -2.36 11.85
CA PRO A 452 16.20 -1.10 11.91
C PRO A 452 15.38 0.08 12.44
N PHE A 453 14.09 0.15 12.13
CA PHE A 453 13.20 1.18 12.68
C PHE A 453 13.12 1.10 14.19
N LYS A 454 12.92 -0.12 14.71
CA LYS A 454 12.78 -0.40 16.15
C LYS A 454 14.07 -0.03 16.88
N LEU A 455 15.22 -0.46 16.35
CA LEU A 455 16.52 -0.12 16.89
C LEU A 455 16.77 1.39 16.95
N ASN A 456 16.51 2.10 15.85
CA ASN A 456 16.68 3.55 15.80
C ASN A 456 15.78 4.25 16.82
N LEU A 457 14.51 3.85 16.94
CA LEU A 457 13.59 4.41 17.93
C LEU A 457 14.08 4.18 19.37
N GLY A 458 14.53 2.97 19.69
CA GLY A 458 15.09 2.65 21.01
C GLY A 458 16.35 3.47 21.34
N ASN A 459 17.23 3.64 20.36
CA ASN A 459 18.39 4.51 20.49
C ASN A 459 18.03 5.99 20.67
N MET A 460 17.02 6.49 19.96
CA MET A 460 16.51 7.85 20.16
C MET A 460 15.98 8.04 21.58
N ILE A 461 15.22 7.08 22.11
CA ILE A 461 14.72 7.12 23.49
C ILE A 461 15.90 7.16 24.48
N GLN A 462 16.90 6.30 24.31
CA GLN A 462 18.09 6.29 25.17
C GLN A 462 18.87 7.62 25.11
N ALA A 463 19.02 8.20 23.92
CA ALA A 463 19.70 9.49 23.76
C ALA A 463 18.95 10.64 24.44
N LEU A 464 17.61 10.69 24.28
CA LEU A 464 16.78 11.70 24.95
C LEU A 464 16.85 11.57 26.48
N GLN A 465 16.90 10.35 27.01
CA GLN A 465 17.11 10.10 28.44
C GLN A 465 18.51 10.50 28.94
N GLN A 466 19.49 10.57 28.04
CA GLN A 466 20.86 11.05 28.32
C GLN A 466 20.99 12.57 28.16
N GLY A 467 19.88 13.29 27.91
CA GLY A 467 19.84 14.74 27.84
C GLY A 467 19.91 15.34 26.44
N ALA A 468 19.92 14.52 25.38
CA ALA A 468 19.85 15.05 24.02
C ALA A 468 18.58 15.89 23.81
N THR A 469 18.72 17.05 23.19
CA THR A 469 17.63 17.98 22.87
C THR A 469 17.29 17.99 21.38
N ASP A 470 18.22 17.51 20.56
CA ASP A 470 18.17 17.56 19.10
C ASP A 470 18.50 16.19 18.50
N ILE A 471 17.67 15.71 17.57
CA ILE A 471 17.88 14.46 16.85
C ILE A 471 18.07 14.77 15.37
N ILE A 472 19.15 14.28 14.77
CA ILE A 472 19.26 14.20 13.31
C ILE A 472 18.99 12.77 12.87
N MET A 473 18.02 12.60 11.98
CA MET A 473 17.69 11.33 11.36
C MET A 473 17.87 11.46 9.85
N PRO A 474 18.76 10.67 9.23
CA PRO A 474 18.79 10.62 7.78
C PRO A 474 17.49 10.04 7.26
N GLY A 475 16.93 10.71 6.27
CA GLY A 475 15.84 10.23 5.45
C GLY A 475 16.37 9.41 4.27
N GLY A 476 15.49 9.20 3.30
CA GLY A 476 15.89 8.62 2.04
C GLY A 476 14.85 8.88 0.98
N PHE A 477 15.35 8.94 -0.26
CA PHE A 477 14.53 9.09 -1.46
C PHE A 477 13.99 7.74 -1.92
N GLY A 478 12.75 7.73 -2.40
CA GLY A 478 12.14 6.56 -3.03
C GLY A 478 11.23 5.71 -2.13
N PRO A 479 10.77 4.56 -2.64
CA PRO A 479 9.61 3.86 -2.09
C PRO A 479 9.92 3.02 -0.84
N CYS A 480 11.17 3.04 -0.34
CA CYS A 480 11.55 2.36 0.91
C CYS A 480 10.89 3.05 2.10
N ARG A 481 10.44 2.30 3.12
CA ARG A 481 9.89 2.87 4.36
C ARG A 481 10.86 3.75 5.15
N PHE A 482 12.16 3.61 4.89
CA PHE A 482 13.21 4.45 5.49
C PHE A 482 12.93 5.95 5.28
N GLY A 483 12.46 6.35 4.09
CA GLY A 483 12.08 7.74 3.80
C GLY A 483 10.97 8.31 4.68
N TYR A 484 10.22 7.45 5.40
CA TYR A 484 9.17 7.83 6.34
C TYR A 484 9.56 7.58 7.82
N TYR A 485 10.77 7.10 8.12
CA TYR A 485 11.17 6.79 9.50
C TYR A 485 11.13 8.01 10.39
N GLY A 486 11.77 9.11 9.97
CA GLY A 486 11.88 10.31 10.78
C GLY A 486 10.52 10.82 11.23
N ALA A 487 9.58 11.01 10.29
CA ALA A 487 8.24 11.47 10.59
C ALA A 487 7.47 10.55 11.57
N MET A 488 7.60 9.22 11.41
CA MET A 488 6.92 8.27 12.30
C MET A 488 7.57 8.21 13.68
N GLN A 489 8.91 8.19 13.76
CA GLN A 489 9.64 8.17 15.02
C GLN A 489 9.41 9.46 15.80
N GLU A 490 9.42 10.60 15.12
CA GLU A 490 9.09 11.88 15.72
C GLU A 490 7.71 11.86 16.36
N GLN A 491 6.70 11.41 15.61
CA GLN A 491 5.33 11.30 16.10
C GLN A 491 5.25 10.41 17.35
N ILE A 492 5.88 9.23 17.33
CA ILE A 492 5.88 8.30 18.46
C ILE A 492 6.55 8.93 19.68
N LEU A 493 7.72 9.55 19.52
CA LEU A 493 8.44 10.18 20.64
C LEU A 493 7.64 11.35 21.24
N ARG A 494 6.95 12.14 20.41
CA ARG A 494 6.03 13.19 20.87
C ARG A 494 4.82 12.63 21.61
N ASP A 495 4.23 11.55 21.10
CA ASP A 495 3.11 10.84 21.75
C ASP A 495 3.54 10.24 23.11
N LEU A 496 4.81 9.87 23.26
CA LEU A 496 5.41 9.44 24.53
C LEU A 496 5.72 10.60 25.50
N GLY A 497 5.54 11.85 25.08
CA GLY A 497 5.73 13.04 25.91
C GLY A 497 7.13 13.65 25.89
N PHE A 498 8.04 13.18 25.01
CA PHE A 498 9.34 13.81 24.85
C PHE A 498 9.23 15.18 24.17
N GLN A 499 10.05 16.11 24.61
CA GLN A 499 10.26 17.40 23.97
C GLN A 499 11.66 17.43 23.36
N PHE A 500 11.74 17.72 22.06
CA PHE A 500 12.98 17.72 21.30
C PHE A 500 12.76 18.43 19.95
N ARG A 501 13.87 18.79 19.30
CA ARG A 501 13.91 19.20 17.90
C ARG A 501 14.39 18.03 17.05
N MET A 502 13.81 17.85 15.86
CA MET A 502 14.22 16.81 14.93
C MET A 502 14.50 17.41 13.57
N GLY A 503 15.67 17.11 13.02
CA GLY A 503 16.09 17.48 11.68
C GLY A 503 16.23 16.24 10.78
N SER A 504 15.99 16.43 9.49
CA SER A 504 16.31 15.45 8.46
C SER A 504 17.62 15.85 7.77
N ALA A 505 18.51 14.88 7.53
CA ALA A 505 19.81 15.13 6.88
C ALA A 505 19.70 15.37 5.35
N ASP A 506 18.59 14.95 4.77
CA ASP A 506 18.19 15.06 3.37
C ASP A 506 16.73 15.53 3.32
N ASP A 507 16.28 16.08 2.18
CA ASP A 507 14.87 16.39 1.97
C ASP A 507 14.16 15.15 1.37
N PRO A 508 13.55 14.28 2.19
CA PRO A 508 12.92 13.06 1.68
C PRO A 508 11.65 13.33 0.85
N ASP A 509 11.20 14.59 0.78
CA ASP A 509 10.06 15.03 -0.03
C ASP A 509 10.50 15.73 -1.32
N SER A 510 11.81 16.02 -1.49
CA SER A 510 12.38 16.47 -2.76
C SER A 510 12.41 15.32 -3.77
N LEU A 511 11.27 15.12 -4.40
CA LEU A 511 11.12 14.24 -5.55
C LEU A 511 11.67 14.86 -6.85
N HIS A 512 12.11 16.12 -6.78
CA HIS A 512 12.74 16.88 -7.87
C HIS A 512 14.22 16.54 -8.04
N ASP A 513 14.89 16.07 -6.99
CA ASP A 513 16.33 15.78 -6.99
C ASP A 513 16.66 14.32 -7.38
N MET A 514 15.69 13.56 -7.91
CA MET A 514 15.90 12.19 -8.43
C MET A 514 16.14 12.11 -9.94
#